data_AF-A0A349B071-F1
#
_entry.id   AF-A0A349B071-F1
#
_cell.length_a   1.000
_cell.length_b   1.000
_cell.length_c   1.000
_cell.angle_alpha   90.00
_cell.angle_beta   90.00
_cell.angle_gamma   90.00
#
_symmetry.space_group_name_H-M   'P 1'
#
loop_
_entity.id
_entity.type
_entity.pdbx_description
1 polymer ?
#
loop_
_entity_poly.entity_id
_entity_poly.type
_entity_poly.pdbx_seq_one_letter_code
_entity_poly.pdbx_strand_id
1 'polypeptide(L)'
;GGPDRPLSGMRACRPDLRVVFDPAGPTADHVRAAFSLFLGRAPSSAELQEHTVAIDSGWIGRLEHARSLAVSLEWVGRTVDALYRSALGRPADDAGLRYWRDQVAAGLAIT
;
A
#
# COMPACT_ATOMS: atom_id res chain seq x y z
N GLY A 1 15.48 -17.21 -49.59
CA GLY A 1 15.41 -16.61 -48.24
C GLY A 1 14.35 -15.55 -48.30
N GLY A 2 13.24 -15.65 -47.58
CA GLY A 2 13.17 -15.74 -46.11
C GLY A 2 12.67 -14.37 -45.64
N PRO A 3 11.41 -14.24 -45.17
CA PRO A 3 10.83 -12.95 -44.80
C PRO A 3 11.07 -12.68 -43.31
N ASP A 4 11.91 -11.71 -42.97
CA ASP A 4 12.11 -11.30 -41.57
C ASP A 4 11.76 -9.82 -41.39
N ARG A 5 10.47 -9.58 -41.17
CA ARG A 5 9.95 -8.30 -40.67
C ARG A 5 9.81 -8.44 -39.15
N PRO A 6 10.59 -7.76 -38.30
CA PRO A 6 10.48 -7.94 -36.86
C PRO A 6 9.13 -7.42 -36.35
N LEU A 7 8.37 -8.32 -35.72
CA LEU A 7 7.27 -8.01 -34.82
C LEU A 7 7.87 -7.46 -33.52
N SER A 8 7.90 -6.14 -33.34
CA SER A 8 7.97 -5.54 -32.01
C SER A 8 7.58 -4.08 -32.05
N GLY A 9 6.30 -3.87 -31.79
CA GLY A 9 5.70 -2.56 -31.71
C GLY A 9 4.28 -2.66 -31.19
N MET A 10 4.02 -3.49 -30.18
CA MET A 10 2.89 -3.25 -29.27
C MET A 10 3.19 -1.95 -28.52
N ARG A 11 3.10 -0.82 -29.22
CA ARG A 11 2.69 0.42 -28.60
C ARG A 11 1.35 0.10 -28.00
N ALA A 12 1.30 0.00 -26.68
CA ALA A 12 0.05 0.11 -25.97
C ALA A 12 -0.59 1.43 -26.41
N CYS A 13 -1.53 1.36 -27.36
CA CYS A 13 -2.52 2.41 -27.52
C CYS A 13 -3.38 2.34 -26.24
N ARG A 14 -2.91 2.96 -25.15
CA ARG A 14 -3.84 3.34 -24.08
C ARG A 14 -4.64 4.51 -24.66
N PRO A 15 -5.98 4.38 -24.83
CA PRO A 15 -6.79 5.54 -25.16
C PRO A 15 -6.58 6.58 -24.06
N ASP A 16 -6.73 7.85 -24.42
CA ASP A 16 -6.64 9.04 -23.56
C ASP A 16 -7.64 8.96 -22.41
N LEU A 17 -7.37 8.09 -21.43
CA LEU A 17 -8.17 7.94 -20.23
C LEU A 17 -7.79 9.11 -19.35
N ARG A 18 -8.56 10.19 -19.41
CA ARG A 18 -8.56 11.18 -18.34
C ARG A 18 -8.84 10.43 -17.04
N VAL A 19 -7.80 10.28 -16.21
CA VAL A 19 -7.93 9.77 -14.85
C VAL A 19 -8.65 10.85 -14.06
N VAL A 20 -9.97 10.79 -14.05
CA VAL A 20 -10.81 11.64 -13.20
C VAL A 20 -10.92 10.94 -11.86
N PHE A 21 -10.60 11.65 -10.78
CA PHE A 21 -10.79 11.15 -9.43
C PHE A 21 -12.29 10.93 -9.16
N ASP A 22 -12.67 9.69 -8.86
CA ASP A 22 -14.02 9.33 -8.41
C ASP A 22 -14.01 8.97 -6.91
N PRO A 23 -14.46 9.87 -6.01
CA PRO A 23 -14.42 9.64 -4.57
C PRO A 23 -15.38 8.52 -4.10
N ALA A 24 -16.38 8.17 -4.91
CA ALA A 24 -17.35 7.12 -4.62
C ALA A 24 -17.01 5.79 -5.31
N GLY A 25 -15.92 5.74 -6.07
CA GLY A 25 -15.58 4.62 -6.92
C GLY A 25 -14.96 3.43 -6.19
N PRO A 26 -14.85 2.28 -6.88
CA PRO A 26 -14.28 1.06 -6.30
C PRO A 26 -12.79 1.21 -5.91
N THR A 27 -12.05 2.09 -6.58
CA THR A 27 -10.67 2.41 -6.18
C THR A 27 -10.65 3.21 -4.88
N ALA A 28 -11.53 4.19 -4.70
CA ALA A 28 -11.67 4.95 -3.46
C ALA A 28 -12.15 4.06 -2.28
N ASP A 29 -13.06 3.11 -2.53
CA ASP A 29 -13.47 2.11 -1.54
C ASP A 29 -12.30 1.22 -1.09
N HIS A 30 -11.47 0.77 -2.03
CA HIS A 30 -10.24 0.04 -1.72
C HIS A 30 -9.31 0.86 -0.82
N VAL A 31 -9.08 2.14 -1.14
CA VAL A 31 -8.21 3.02 -0.33
C VAL A 31 -8.76 3.17 1.08
N ARG A 32 -10.07 3.42 1.25
CA ARG A 32 -10.72 3.51 2.57
C ARG A 32 -10.58 2.23 3.38
N ALA A 33 -10.83 1.08 2.76
CA ALA A 33 -10.72 -0.22 3.41
C ALA A 33 -9.27 -0.53 3.82
N ALA A 34 -8.30 -0.24 2.95
CA ALA A 34 -6.89 -0.47 3.23
C ALA A 34 -6.39 0.42 4.39
N PHE A 35 -6.76 1.70 4.42
CA PHE A 35 -6.44 2.60 5.53
C PHE A 35 -7.08 2.14 6.85
N SER A 36 -8.33 1.69 6.81
CA SER A 36 -9.00 1.17 8.00
C SER A 36 -8.32 -0.11 8.52
N LEU A 37 -7.93 -1.02 7.63
CA LEU A 37 -7.30 -2.28 7.99
C LEU A 37 -5.88 -2.11 8.54
N PHE A 38 -5.05 -1.31 7.87
CA PHE A 38 -3.63 -1.19 8.21
C PHE A 38 -3.34 -0.01 9.14
N LEU A 39 -4.06 1.10 9.02
CA LEU A 39 -3.80 2.30 9.83
C LEU A 39 -4.87 2.55 10.89
N GLY A 40 -5.94 1.74 10.95
CA GLY A 40 -7.00 1.90 11.94
C GLY A 40 -7.67 3.28 11.92
N ARG A 41 -7.61 3.98 10.78
CA ARG A 41 -8.19 5.31 10.57
C ARG A 41 -8.73 5.46 9.15
N ALA A 42 -9.63 6.42 8.95
CA ALA A 42 -10.01 6.83 7.60
C ALA A 42 -8.89 7.68 6.95
N PRO A 43 -8.73 7.63 5.61
CA PRO A 43 -7.87 8.56 4.90
C PRO A 43 -8.48 9.96 4.93
N SER A 44 -7.63 10.99 4.97
CA SER A 44 -8.03 12.36 4.69
C SER A 44 -8.49 12.51 3.23
N SER A 45 -9.16 13.61 2.88
CA SER A 45 -9.58 13.87 1.50
C SER A 45 -8.41 13.96 0.52
N ALA A 46 -7.27 14.50 0.97
CA ALA A 46 -6.04 14.58 0.17
C ALA A 46 -5.45 13.18 -0.06
N GLU A 47 -5.25 12.40 0.99
CA GLU A 47 -4.75 11.01 0.89
C GLU A 47 -5.66 10.16 -0.01
N LEU A 48 -6.98 10.27 0.17
CA LEU A 48 -7.94 9.53 -0.64
C LEU A 48 -7.80 9.87 -2.14
N GLN A 49 -7.63 11.15 -2.47
CA GLN A 49 -7.44 11.60 -3.85
C GLN A 49 -6.11 11.13 -4.43
N GLU A 50 -5.00 11.35 -3.71
CA GLU A 50 -3.66 10.99 -4.16
C GLU A 50 -3.53 9.49 -4.46
N HIS A 51 -3.95 8.64 -3.52
CA HIS A 51 -3.86 7.19 -3.69
C HIS A 51 -4.81 6.67 -4.78
N THR A 52 -6.00 7.25 -4.91
CA THR A 52 -6.95 6.88 -5.98
C THR A 52 -6.38 7.22 -7.36
N VAL A 53 -5.87 8.45 -7.53
CA VAL A 53 -5.24 8.87 -8.79
C VAL A 53 -4.03 8.00 -9.11
N ALA A 54 -3.17 7.67 -8.14
CA ALA A 54 -2.00 6.82 -8.34
C ALA A 54 -2.37 5.40 -8.80
N ILE A 55 -3.46 4.84 -8.27
CA ILE A 55 -3.95 3.50 -8.64
C ILE A 55 -4.65 3.53 -10.01
N ASP A 56 -5.54 4.50 -10.28
CA ASP A 56 -6.30 4.55 -11.53
C ASP A 56 -5.42 4.91 -12.75
N SER A 57 -4.36 5.68 -12.53
CA SER A 57 -3.34 5.92 -13.56
C SER A 57 -2.44 4.70 -13.81
N GLY A 58 -2.34 3.80 -12.83
CA GLY A 58 -1.51 2.59 -12.90
C GLY A 58 -0.05 2.81 -12.52
N TRP A 59 0.30 3.91 -11.84
CA TRP A 59 1.65 4.11 -11.28
C TRP A 59 1.96 3.08 -10.19
N ILE A 60 0.95 2.70 -9.41
CA ILE A 60 1.01 1.62 -8.42
C ILE A 60 -0.21 0.71 -8.55
N GLY A 61 -0.06 -0.58 -8.26
CA GLY A 61 -1.17 -1.54 -8.20
C GLY A 61 -1.82 -1.58 -6.81
N ARG A 62 -3.09 -2.05 -6.72
CA ARG A 62 -3.79 -2.23 -5.43
C ARG A 62 -3.02 -3.10 -4.43
N LEU A 63 -2.37 -4.17 -4.92
CA LEU A 63 -1.54 -5.04 -4.09
C LEU A 63 -0.32 -4.29 -3.54
N GLU A 64 0.32 -3.47 -4.37
CA GLU A 64 1.49 -2.69 -3.97
C GLU A 64 1.12 -1.60 -2.96
N HIS A 65 -0.01 -0.93 -3.17
CA HIS A 65 -0.56 0.02 -2.20
C HIS A 65 -0.89 -0.64 -0.85
N ALA A 66 -1.53 -1.82 -0.85
CA ALA A 66 -1.80 -2.55 0.37
C ALA A 66 -0.50 -2.96 1.10
N ARG A 67 0.52 -3.39 0.35
CA ARG A 67 1.85 -3.70 0.91
C ARG A 67 2.50 -2.47 1.52
N SER A 68 2.48 -1.32 0.85
CA SER A 68 3.08 -0.09 1.38
C SER A 68 2.43 0.36 2.70
N LEU A 69 1.13 0.11 2.87
CA LEU A 69 0.43 0.37 4.12
C LEU A 69 0.75 -0.69 5.19
N ALA A 70 0.87 -1.97 4.82
CA ALA A 70 1.21 -3.06 5.74
C ALA A 70 2.63 -2.94 6.31
N VAL A 71 3.57 -2.41 5.52
CA VAL A 71 4.94 -2.13 5.99
C VAL A 71 5.09 -0.71 6.56
N SER A 72 4.01 0.09 6.59
CA SER A 72 4.05 1.44 7.13
C SER A 72 4.29 1.40 8.64
N LEU A 73 5.20 2.27 9.10
CA LEU A 73 5.68 2.35 10.48
C LEU A 73 4.56 2.49 11.53
N GLU A 74 3.41 3.07 11.18
CA GLU A 74 2.28 3.24 12.10
C GLU A 74 1.58 1.91 12.45
N TRP A 75 1.54 0.95 11.52
CA TRP A 75 0.97 -0.38 11.79
C TRP A 75 1.93 -1.20 12.65
N VAL A 76 3.24 -1.12 12.35
CA VAL A 76 4.26 -1.85 13.10
C VAL A 76 4.28 -1.40 14.55
N GLY A 77 4.27 -0.09 14.82
CA GLY A 77 4.26 0.43 16.19
C GLY A 77 3.07 -0.08 17.02
N ARG A 78 1.85 -0.01 16.46
CA ARG A 78 0.64 -0.45 17.16
C ARG A 78 0.57 -1.97 17.34
N THR A 79 0.94 -2.73 16.32
CA THR A 79 0.92 -4.20 16.36
C THR A 79 1.97 -4.74 17.32
N VAL A 80 3.19 -4.20 17.27
CA VAL A 80 4.29 -4.60 18.16
C VAL A 80 3.97 -4.24 19.61
N ASP A 81 3.41 -3.06 19.86
CA ASP A 81 3.04 -2.67 21.22
C ASP A 81 1.90 -3.55 21.77
N ALA A 82 0.91 -3.91 20.95
CA ALA A 82 -0.12 -4.87 21.33
C ALA A 82 0.46 -6.26 21.65
N LEU A 83 1.43 -6.74 20.87
CA LEU A 83 2.14 -7.99 21.11
C LEU A 83 3.00 -7.96 22.39
N TYR A 84 3.66 -6.84 22.67
CA TYR A 84 4.42 -6.66 23.91
C TYR A 84 3.50 -6.73 25.13
N ARG A 85 2.34 -6.07 25.07
CA ARG A 85 1.37 -6.12 26.17
C ARG A 85 0.80 -7.52 26.36
N SER A 86 0.48 -8.24 25.27
CA SER A 86 -0.10 -9.58 25.36
C SER A 86 0.91 -10.65 25.80
N ALA A 87 2.15 -10.60 25.30
CA ALA A 87 3.16 -11.62 25.56
C ALA A 87 4.01 -11.31 26.81
N LEU A 88 4.26 -10.03 27.11
CA LEU A 88 5.22 -9.61 28.15
C LEU A 88 4.56 -8.77 29.25
N GLY A 89 3.29 -8.40 29.13
CA GLY A 89 2.57 -7.59 30.12
C GLY A 89 3.10 -6.16 30.28
N ARG A 90 3.89 -5.66 29.32
CA ARG A 90 4.47 -4.31 29.32
C ARG A 90 4.35 -3.67 27.94
N PRO A 91 4.35 -2.33 27.80
CA PRO A 91 4.44 -1.68 26.49
C PRO A 91 5.82 -1.92 25.84
N ALA A 92 5.90 -1.73 24.53
CA ALA A 92 7.16 -1.77 23.81
C ALA A 92 8.02 -0.53 24.13
N ASP A 93 9.30 -0.76 24.40
CA ASP A 93 10.30 0.30 24.52
C ASP A 93 10.82 0.75 23.14
N ASP A 94 11.43 1.94 23.07
CA ASP A 94 11.92 2.52 21.80
C ASP A 94 12.90 1.61 21.05
N ALA A 95 13.75 0.86 21.75
CA ALA A 95 14.69 -0.07 21.13
C ALA A 95 13.97 -1.30 20.55
N GLY A 96 12.98 -1.83 21.27
CA GLY A 96 12.09 -2.88 20.79
C GLY A 96 11.33 -2.46 19.54
N LEU A 97 10.68 -1.29 19.56
CA LEU A 97 9.94 -0.75 18.40
C LEU A 97 10.85 -0.57 17.18
N ARG A 98 12.07 -0.07 17.40
CA ARG A 98 13.10 0.09 16.37
C ARG A 98 13.49 -1.25 15.76
N TYR A 99 13.74 -2.27 16.58
CA TYR A 99 14.07 -3.61 16.08
C TYR A 99 12.96 -4.17 15.19
N TRP A 100 11.72 -4.17 15.66
CA TRP A 100 10.61 -4.74 14.90
C TRP A 100 10.28 -3.96 13.62
N ARG A 101 10.47 -2.64 13.63
CA ARG A 101 10.42 -1.84 12.41
C ARG A 101 11.45 -2.32 11.39
N ASP A 102 12.70 -2.49 11.81
CA ASP A 102 13.77 -2.87 10.89
C ASP A 102 13.53 -4.29 10.33
N GLN A 103 12.95 -5.19 11.14
CA GLN A 103 12.53 -6.53 10.69
C GLN A 103 11.38 -6.50 9.67
N VAL A 104 10.34 -5.69 9.90
CA VAL A 104 9.23 -5.54 8.94
C VAL A 104 9.69 -4.88 7.65
N ALA A 105 10.55 -3.87 7.74
CA ALA A 105 11.17 -3.23 6.58
C ALA A 105 12.04 -4.22 5.77
N ALA A 106 12.66 -5.20 6.44
CA ALA A 106 13.39 -6.30 5.82
C ALA A 106 12.49 -7.41 5.24
N GLY A 107 11.16 -7.25 5.28
CA GLY A 107 10.20 -8.17 4.67
C GLY A 107 9.63 -9.23 5.63
N LEU A 108 9.86 -9.11 6.94
CA LEU A 108 9.20 -9.96 7.92
C LEU A 108 7.69 -9.65 7.96
N ALA A 109 6.87 -10.63 7.63
CA ALA A 109 5.44 -10.55 7.89
C ALA A 109 5.18 -10.86 9.37
N ILE A 110 4.56 -9.93 10.09
CA ILE A 110 4.01 -10.21 11.43
C ILE A 110 2.68 -10.95 11.19
N THR A 111 2.73 -12.29 11.15
CA THR A 111 1.57 -13.18 10.97
C THR A 111 1.43 -14.12 12.15
#